data_AF-A0A2E2SUU9-F1
#
_entry.id   AF-A0A2E2SUU9-F1
#
_cell.length_a   1.000
_cell.length_b   1.000
_cell.length_c   1.000
_cell.angle_alpha   90.00
_cell.angle_beta   90.00
_cell.angle_gamma   90.00
#
_symmetry.space_group_name_H-M   'P 1'
#
loop_
_entity.id
_entity.type
_entity.pdbx_description
1 polymer ?
#
loop_
_entity_poly.entity_id
_entity_poly.type
_entity_poly.pdbx_seq_one_letter_code
_entity_poly.pdbx_strand_id
1 'polypeptide(L)' 'MKNKKIILSGILSLVILLQLRAQCAMCKAVVESNIDSGGSEGVGLNNGILYLMGFPYLAAMIFAIFYYLQNKKTKAQSN' A
#
# COMPACT_ATOMS: atom_id res chain seq x y z
N MET A 1 -22.56 -25.33 -19.26
CA MET A 1 -21.93 -24.14 -19.89
C MET A 1 -21.81 -22.93 -18.96
N LYS A 2 -22.76 -22.70 -18.04
CA LYS A 2 -22.76 -21.55 -17.12
C LYS A 2 -21.54 -21.53 -16.18
N ASN A 3 -21.12 -22.69 -15.67
CA ASN A 3 -19.98 -22.82 -14.75
C ASN A 3 -18.63 -22.53 -15.44
N LYS A 4 -18.45 -22.94 -16.71
CA LYS A 4 -17.26 -22.60 -17.49
C LYS A 4 -17.15 -21.10 -17.78
N LYS A 5 -18.28 -20.42 -18.01
CA LYS A 5 -18.34 -18.96 -18.16
C LYS A 5 -18.01 -18.22 -16.87
N ILE A 6 -18.48 -18.74 -15.72
CA ILE A 6 -18.13 -18.18 -14.39
C ILE A 6 -16.64 -18.34 -14.10
N ILE A 7 -16.07 -19.52 -14.37
CA ILE A 7 -14.64 -19.77 -14.21
C ILE A 7 -13.83 -18.86 -15.13
N LEU A 8 -14.22 -18.72 -16.40
CA LEU A 8 -13.56 -17.83 -17.36
C LEU A 8 -13.63 -16.36 -16.94
N SER A 9 -14.78 -15.91 -16.42
CA SER A 9 -14.95 -14.56 -15.87
C SER A 9 -14.10 -14.31 -14.63
N GLY A 10 -13.98 -15.31 -13.75
CA GLY A 10 -13.11 -15.27 -12.57
C GLY A 10 -11.62 -15.18 -12.93
N ILE A 11 -11.18 -15.96 -13.92
CA ILE A 11 -9.80 -15.90 -14.44
C ILE A 11 -9.51 -14.55 -15.08
N LEU A 12 -10.44 -14.02 -15.88
CA LEU A 12 -10.30 -12.70 -16.50
C LEU A 12 -10.18 -11.59 -15.45
N SER A 13 -11.02 -11.64 -14.41
CA SER A 13 -10.99 -10.67 -13.30
C SER A 13 -9.67 -10.75 -12.54
N LEU A 14 -9.14 -11.95 -12.29
CA LEU A 14 -7.86 -12.14 -11.62
C LEU A 14 -6.69 -11.55 -12.43
N VAL A 15 -6.68 -11.75 -13.76
CA VAL A 15 -5.65 -11.17 -14.64
C VAL A 15 -5.68 -9.64 -14.59
N ILE A 16 -6.86 -9.02 -14.59
CA ILE A 16 -7.00 -7.56 -14.48
C ILE A 16 -6.43 -7.06 -13.14
N LEU A 17 -6.74 -7.74 -12.03
CA LEU A 17 -6.22 -7.38 -10.71
C LEU A 17 -4.68 -7.46 -10.63
N LEU A 18 -4.07 -8.42 -11.32
CA LEU A 18 -2.62 -8.53 -11.40
C LEU A 18 -1.98 -7.40 -12.22
N GLN A 19 -2.67 -6.89 -13.25
CA GLN A 19 -2.21 -5.75 -14.06
C GLN A 19 -2.32 -4.40 -13.32
N LEU A 20 -3.28 -4.25 -12.41
CA LEU A 20 -3.45 -3.01 -11.63
C LEU A 20 -2.25 -2.70 -10.72
N ARG A 21 -1.52 -3.72 -10.25
CA ARG A 21 -0.31 -3.53 -9.44
C ARG A 21 0.86 -2.89 -10.23
N ALA A 22 0.91 -3.06 -11.55
CA ALA A 22 1.94 -2.47 -12.40
C ALA A 22 1.67 -0.97 -12.71
N GLN A 23 0.40 -0.53 -12.65
CA GLN A 23 0.03 0.85 -12.96
C GLN A 23 0.48 1.85 -11.89
N CYS A 24 0.71 1.42 -10.65
CA CYS A 24 1.27 2.30 -9.61
C CYS A 24 2.68 2.80 -9.96
N ALA A 25 3.50 1.98 -10.64
CA ALA A 25 4.82 2.37 -11.11
C ALA A 25 4.76 3.19 -12.42
N MET A 26 3.80 2.86 -13.31
CA MET A 26 3.60 3.58 -14.58
C MET A 26 3.07 5.01 -14.36
N CYS A 27 2.07 5.18 -13.49
CA CYS A 27 1.54 6.51 -13.14
C CYS A 27 2.62 7.39 -12.51
N LYS A 28 3.51 6.81 -11.68
CA LYS A 28 4.66 7.51 -11.13
C LYS A 28 5.65 7.94 -12.23
N ALA A 29 6.03 7.04 -13.13
CA ALA A 29 6.98 7.33 -14.20
C ALA A 29 6.46 8.40 -15.17
N VAL A 30 5.16 8.36 -15.50
CA VAL A 30 4.51 9.38 -16.33
C VAL A 30 4.52 10.73 -15.62
N VAL A 31 4.16 10.81 -14.34
CA VAL A 31 4.22 12.06 -13.57
C VAL A 31 5.63 12.61 -13.48
N GLU A 32 6.64 11.76 -13.22
CA GLU A 32 8.05 12.17 -13.18
C GLU A 32 8.50 12.77 -14.52
N SER A 33 8.15 12.12 -15.64
CA SER A 33 8.44 12.66 -16.98
C SER A 33 7.71 13.97 -17.30
N ASN A 34 6.50 14.18 -16.75
CA ASN A 34 5.78 15.45 -16.92
C ASN A 34 6.48 16.59 -16.15
N ILE A 35 6.99 16.31 -14.95
CA ILE A 35 7.75 17.27 -14.16
C ILE A 35 9.08 17.63 -14.85
N ASP A 36 9.81 16.64 -15.34
CA ASP A 36 11.07 16.85 -16.09
C ASP A 36 10.86 17.65 -17.39
N SER A 37 9.66 17.57 -17.98
CA SER A 37 9.26 18.33 -19.18
C SER A 37 8.78 19.75 -18.87
N GLY A 38 8.80 20.18 -17.61
CA GLY A 38 8.37 21.52 -17.18
C GLY A 38 6.89 21.62 -16.77
N GLY A 39 6.17 20.50 -16.66
CA GLY A 39 4.81 20.44 -16.12
C GLY A 39 4.78 20.43 -14.59
N SER A 40 3.72 20.95 -13.98
CA SER A 40 3.53 20.94 -12.52
C SER A 40 2.58 19.84 -12.01
N GLU A 41 2.03 19.05 -12.94
CA GLU A 41 1.08 17.97 -12.65
C GLU A 41 1.78 16.84 -11.87
N GLY A 42 1.30 16.56 -10.65
CA GLY A 42 1.82 15.47 -9.82
C GLY A 42 3.09 15.78 -9.01
N VAL A 43 3.46 17.06 -8.89
CA VAL A 43 4.50 17.51 -7.93
C VAL A 43 4.14 17.05 -6.51
N GLY A 44 5.07 16.37 -5.85
CA GLY A 44 4.87 15.84 -4.49
C GLY A 44 4.34 14.40 -4.41
N LEU A 45 4.06 13.74 -5.55
CA LEU A 45 3.62 12.33 -5.56
C LEU A 45 4.62 11.39 -4.88
N ASN A 46 5.93 11.61 -5.07
CA ASN A 46 6.98 10.80 -4.45
C ASN A 46 6.91 10.87 -2.91
N ASN A 47 6.68 12.07 -2.35
CA ASN A 47 6.46 12.25 -0.91
C ASN A 47 5.19 11.51 -0.44
N GLY A 48 4.13 11.54 -1.25
CA GLY A 48 2.90 10.78 -0.98
C GLY A 48 3.12 9.26 -0.96
N ILE A 49 3.90 8.73 -1.89
CA ILE A 49 4.26 7.29 -1.94
C ILE A 49 5.11 6.92 -0.71
N LEU A 50 6.11 7.73 -0.38
CA LEU A 50 6.96 7.50 0.79
C LEU A 50 6.14 7.53 2.09
N TYR A 51 5.18 8.46 2.19
CA TYR A 51 4.25 8.54 3.31
C TYR A 51 3.36 7.30 3.41
N LEU A 52 2.71 6.89 2.31
CA LEU A 52 1.82 5.72 2.29
C LEU A 52 2.57 4.41 2.56
N MET A 53 3.81 4.28 2.11
CA MET A 53 4.66 3.11 2.40
C MET A 53 5.19 3.14 3.83
N GLY A 54 5.57 4.30 4.37
CA GLY A 54 6.12 4.42 5.72
C GLY A 54 5.07 4.29 6.83
N PHE A 55 3.85 4.78 6.59
CA PHE A 55 2.75 4.78 7.55
C PHE A 55 2.46 3.40 8.19
N PRO A 56 2.30 2.29 7.44
CA PRO A 56 2.02 0.98 8.04
C PRO A 56 3.14 0.49 8.97
N TYR A 57 4.40 0.75 8.65
CA TYR A 57 5.53 0.37 9.50
C TYR A 57 5.55 1.17 10.81
N LEU A 58 5.31 2.49 10.73
CA LEU A 58 5.21 3.36 11.89
C LEU A 58 4.04 2.95 12.80
N ALA A 59 2.87 2.67 12.21
CA ALA A 59 1.70 2.20 12.95
C ALA A 59 1.98 0.88 13.70
N ALA A 60 2.61 -0.08 13.02
CA ALA A 60 2.99 -1.36 13.63
C ALA A 60 4.01 -1.19 14.77
N MET A 61 5.01 -0.34 14.59
CA MET A 61 6.01 -0.03 15.62
C MET A 61 5.35 0.58 16.87
N ILE A 62 4.49 1.58 16.69
CA ILE A 62 3.76 2.22 17.79
C ILE A 62 2.93 1.17 18.53
N PHE A 63 2.15 0.36 17.82
CA PHE A 63 1.34 -0.69 18.41
C PHE A 63 2.18 -1.67 19.24
N ALA A 64 3.31 -2.14 18.70
CA ALA A 64 4.21 -3.06 19.40
C ALA A 64 4.78 -2.47 20.69
N ILE A 65 5.19 -1.19 20.66
CA ILE A 65 5.70 -0.49 21.85
C ILE A 65 4.61 -0.37 22.91
N PHE A 66 3.41 0.08 22.54
CA PHE A 66 2.29 0.20 23.48
C PHE A 66 1.92 -1.14 24.10
N TYR A 67 1.85 -2.20 23.28
CA TYR A 67 1.58 -3.56 23.74
C TYR A 67 2.62 -4.06 24.75
N TYR A 68 3.91 -3.88 24.44
CA TYR A 68 5.00 -4.27 25.33
C TYR A 68 4.94 -3.53 26.68
N LEU A 69 4.72 -2.22 26.65
CA LEU A 69 4.64 -1.38 27.85
C LEU A 69 3.45 -1.76 28.73
N GLN A 70 2.27 -2.03 28.15
CA GLN A 70 1.10 -2.48 28.91
C GLN A 70 1.36 -3.83 29.60
N ASN A 71 1.93 -4.79 28.87
CA ASN A 71 2.23 -6.11 29.43
C ASN A 71 3.25 -6.06 30.57
N LYS A 72 4.21 -5.13 30.53
CA LYS A 72 5.16 -4.92 31.64
C LYS A 72 4.47 -4.37 32.89
N LYS A 73 3.52 -3.45 32.73
CA LYS A 73 2.74 -2.91 33.87
C LYS A 73 1.88 -3.97 34.53
N THR A 74 1.19 -4.81 33.73
CA THR A 74 0.37 -5.91 34.25
C THR A 74 1.20 -6.95 35.03
N LYS A 75 2.41 -7.27 34.55
CA LYS A 75 3.32 -8.20 35.26
C LYS A 75 3.89 -7.61 36.55
N ALA A 76 4.17 -6.30 36.58
CA ALA A 76 4.67 -5.62 37.77
C ALA A 76 3.59 -5.41 38.85
N GLN A 77 2.31 -5.35 38.49
CA GLN A 77 1.18 -5.20 39.43
C GLN A 77 0.69 -6.54 39.99
N SER A 78 1.14 -7.67 39.42
CA SER A 78 0.77 -9.04 39.83
C SER A 78 1.86 -9.72 40.69
N ASN A 79 2.85 -8.97 41.19
CA ASN A 79 3.84 -9.45 42.16
C ASN A 79 3.65 -8.72 43.48
#